data_AF-A0A1Q9UN18-F1
#
_entry.id   AF-A0A1Q9UN18-F1
#
_cell.length_a   1.000
_cell.length_b   1.000
_cell.length_c   1.000
_cell.angle_alpha   90.00
_cell.angle_beta   90.00
_cell.angle_gamma   90.00
#
_symmetry.space_group_name_H-M   'P 1'
#
loop_
_entity.id
_entity.type
_entity.pdbx_description
1 polymer ?
#
loop_
_entity_poly.entity_id
_entity_poly.type
_entity_poly.pdbx_seq_one_letter_code
_entity_poly.pdbx_strand_id
1 'polypeptide(L)'
;MGLTALPVSWTEHAVVEFGDRPQAILNEQIVDEADLAIALFYDRLGTPTGQAESGTAEEVKVLAEAGKPVSVLVNTGPRAPLSGSALEERQRLTEYLAELRKKALVFDYAQVGDLVGHLNNFLSRATGRFQQVAEEAKKEQFGGMDPSDGVWPRAEVSESQRADSKGRMKPRRKWSLVLHNTSSGPASDVDFAFEGVKEGELFEVSREDGPLGTIPPGQEARFPLLLAAGSPKAVDCVVTWTDVTGAVRQTRATVRT
;
A
#
# COMPACT_ATOMS: atom_id res chain seq x y z
N MET A 1 -0.69 -5.85 4.99
CA MET A 1 0.06 -5.45 3.77
C MET A 1 1.43 -6.08 3.80
N GLY A 2 1.92 -6.59 2.68
CA GLY A 2 3.32 -7.01 2.55
C GLY A 2 4.17 -5.83 2.07
N LEU A 3 5.41 -5.73 2.55
CA LEU A 3 6.39 -4.77 2.05
C LEU A 3 7.38 -5.53 1.17
N THR A 4 7.58 -5.07 -0.06
CA THR A 4 8.51 -5.66 -1.01
C THR A 4 9.72 -4.74 -1.11
N ALA A 5 10.90 -5.25 -0.72
CA ALA A 5 12.16 -4.56 -0.93
C ALA A 5 12.78 -5.06 -2.24
N LEU A 6 12.97 -4.16 -3.21
CA LEU A 6 13.64 -4.44 -4.48
C LEU A 6 15.04 -3.83 -4.43
N PRO A 7 16.11 -4.63 -4.49
CA PRO A 7 17.46 -4.08 -4.56
C PRO A 7 17.65 -3.39 -5.91
N VAL A 8 18.03 -2.12 -5.89
CA VAL A 8 18.40 -1.38 -7.10
C VAL A 8 19.92 -1.40 -7.23
N SER A 9 20.43 -1.91 -8.35
CA SER A 9 21.85 -1.91 -8.67
C SER A 9 22.11 -1.01 -9.88
N TRP A 10 23.14 -0.16 -9.78
CA TRP A 10 23.55 0.77 -10.82
C TRP A 10 23.89 0.11 -12.16
N THR A 11 24.41 -1.12 -12.15
CA THR A 11 24.80 -1.86 -13.35
C THR A 11 23.61 -2.25 -14.24
N GLU A 12 22.40 -2.27 -13.66
CA GLU A 12 21.20 -2.79 -14.32
C GLU A 12 20.15 -1.70 -14.60
N HIS A 13 20.22 -0.56 -13.91
CA HIS A 13 19.13 0.44 -13.88
C HIS A 13 19.55 1.86 -14.31
N ALA A 14 20.84 2.15 -14.50
CA ALA A 14 21.29 3.48 -14.93
C ALA A 14 21.16 3.66 -16.46
N VAL A 15 20.62 4.79 -16.89
CA VAL A 15 20.52 5.19 -18.30
C VAL A 15 21.65 6.17 -18.64
N VAL A 16 22.28 5.99 -19.80
CA VAL A 16 23.36 6.88 -20.26
C VAL A 16 22.80 8.26 -20.56
N GLU A 17 23.21 9.25 -19.78
CA GLU A 17 22.93 10.67 -19.99
C GLU A 17 24.23 11.49 -20.01
N PHE A 18 24.21 12.61 -20.75
CA PHE A 18 25.34 13.52 -20.89
C PHE A 18 24.92 14.92 -20.42
N GLY A 19 25.76 15.58 -19.62
CA GLY A 19 25.51 16.97 -19.21
C GLY A 19 26.03 17.34 -17.81
N ASP A 20 26.26 16.36 -16.94
CA ASP A 20 26.79 16.56 -15.59
C ASP A 20 27.87 15.50 -15.23
N ARG A 21 28.40 15.54 -14.01
CA ARG A 21 29.29 14.51 -13.46
C ARG A 21 28.56 13.17 -13.41
N PRO A 22 29.24 12.06 -13.74
CA PRO A 22 28.64 10.72 -13.74
C PRO A 22 27.92 10.33 -12.44
N GLN A 23 28.45 10.75 -11.27
CA GLN A 23 27.81 10.47 -9.98
C GLN A 23 26.52 11.28 -9.75
N ALA A 24 26.46 12.52 -10.24
CA ALA A 24 25.26 13.35 -10.08
C ALA A 24 24.07 12.75 -10.86
N ILE A 25 24.32 12.34 -12.11
CA ILE A 25 23.35 11.63 -12.96
C ILE A 25 22.89 10.34 -12.29
N LEU A 26 23.83 9.57 -11.70
CA LEU A 26 23.50 8.35 -10.98
C LEU A 26 22.60 8.61 -9.75
N ASN A 27 22.89 9.68 -9.01
CA ASN A 27 22.11 10.04 -7.83
C ASN A 27 20.68 10.43 -8.22
N GLU A 28 20.51 11.26 -9.25
CA GLU A 28 19.18 11.66 -9.75
C GLU A 28 18.34 10.44 -10.16
N GLN A 29 18.97 9.43 -10.77
CA GLN A 29 18.24 8.26 -11.28
C GLN A 29 17.96 7.20 -10.20
N ILE A 30 18.83 7.05 -9.19
CA ILE A 30 18.76 5.90 -8.27
C ILE A 30 18.51 6.35 -6.83
N VAL A 31 19.17 7.41 -6.39
CA VAL A 31 19.15 7.87 -5.01
C VAL A 31 17.85 8.63 -4.71
N ASP A 32 17.37 9.41 -5.67
CA ASP A 32 16.14 10.18 -5.52
C ASP A 32 14.90 9.29 -5.48
N GLU A 33 14.89 8.19 -6.21
CA GLU A 33 13.79 7.21 -6.20
C GLU A 33 13.86 6.22 -5.03
N ALA A 34 15.03 6.03 -4.41
CA ALA A 34 15.19 5.06 -3.34
C ALA A 34 14.44 5.46 -2.05
N ASP A 35 13.70 4.54 -1.43
CA ASP A 35 13.02 4.77 -0.15
C ASP A 35 13.97 4.69 1.05
N LEU A 36 15.06 3.93 0.92
CA LEU A 36 16.10 3.71 1.93
C LEU A 36 17.40 3.26 1.27
N ALA A 37 18.51 3.28 2.01
CA ALA A 37 19.76 2.68 1.55
C ALA A 37 20.51 1.86 2.60
N ILE A 38 21.35 0.98 2.08
CA ILE A 38 22.24 0.12 2.84
C ILE A 38 23.63 0.23 2.21
N ALA A 39 24.52 0.99 2.86
CA ALA A 39 25.89 1.16 2.44
C ALA A 39 26.77 0.08 3.09
N LEU A 40 27.41 -0.74 2.27
CA LEU A 40 28.32 -1.79 2.71
C LEU A 40 29.76 -1.36 2.44
N PHE A 41 30.56 -1.21 3.49
CA PHE A 41 31.98 -0.89 3.37
C PHE A 41 32.83 -2.12 3.68
N TYR A 42 33.72 -2.46 2.74
CA TYR A 42 34.63 -3.60 2.89
C TYR A 42 36.05 -3.16 3.22
N ASP A 43 36.88 -2.90 2.20
CA ASP A 43 38.30 -2.51 2.34
C ASP A 43 38.62 -1.14 1.77
N ARG A 44 37.79 -0.61 0.88
CA ARG A 44 38.07 0.59 0.11
C ARG A 44 36.99 1.63 0.31
N LEU A 45 37.39 2.90 0.34
CA LEU A 45 36.46 4.01 0.32
C LEU A 45 35.97 4.30 -1.11
N GLY A 46 36.88 4.22 -2.08
CA GLY A 46 36.60 4.52 -3.49
C GLY A 46 37.16 5.86 -3.95
N THR A 47 36.73 6.26 -5.15
CA THR A 47 37.25 7.45 -5.83
C THR A 47 36.45 8.69 -5.47
N PRO A 48 37.09 9.80 -5.09
CA PRO A 48 36.42 11.06 -4.82
C PRO A 48 35.54 11.51 -5.97
N THR A 49 34.38 12.04 -5.61
CA THR A 49 33.38 12.49 -6.57
C THR A 49 33.44 13.99 -6.83
N GLY A 50 34.47 14.68 -6.36
CA GLY A 50 34.53 16.15 -6.36
C GLY A 50 33.61 16.81 -5.34
N GLN A 51 32.53 16.14 -4.88
CA GLN A 51 31.65 16.62 -3.82
C GLN A 51 31.76 15.82 -2.50
N ALA A 52 32.24 14.57 -2.58
CA ALA A 52 32.45 13.70 -1.43
C ALA A 52 33.73 12.85 -1.58
N GLU A 53 34.15 12.19 -0.50
CA GLU A 53 35.35 11.34 -0.49
C GLU A 53 35.21 10.08 -1.36
N SER A 54 33.97 9.66 -1.66
CA SER A 54 33.63 8.62 -2.65
C SER A 54 32.16 8.67 -3.09
N GLY A 55 31.82 7.89 -4.13
CA GLY A 55 30.43 7.71 -4.61
C GLY A 55 29.48 7.26 -3.50
N THR A 56 29.83 6.17 -2.81
CA THR A 56 29.02 5.67 -1.68
C THR A 56 28.90 6.70 -0.54
N ALA A 57 29.94 7.50 -0.29
CA ALA A 57 29.86 8.57 0.71
C ALA A 57 28.89 9.69 0.27
N GLU A 58 28.88 10.03 -1.02
CA GLU A 58 27.91 10.98 -1.59
C GLU A 58 26.48 10.46 -1.48
N GLU A 59 26.22 9.23 -1.88
CA GLU A 59 24.90 8.59 -1.82
C GLU A 59 24.35 8.55 -0.38
N VAL A 60 25.19 8.16 0.58
CA VAL A 60 24.83 8.16 2.01
C VAL A 60 24.47 9.57 2.47
N LYS A 61 25.23 10.58 2.07
CA LYS A 61 24.99 11.98 2.45
C LYS A 61 23.67 12.49 1.87
N VAL A 62 23.44 12.30 0.57
CA VAL A 62 22.23 12.76 -0.13
C VAL A 62 20.98 12.16 0.49
N LEU A 63 20.97 10.85 0.74
CA LEU A 63 19.81 10.18 1.37
C LEU A 63 19.57 10.63 2.80
N ALA A 64 20.64 10.78 3.58
CA ALA A 64 20.54 11.26 4.95
C ALA A 64 19.99 12.70 5.00
N GLU A 65 20.43 13.57 4.10
CA GLU A 65 19.94 14.96 3.97
C GLU A 65 18.47 15.00 3.51
N ALA A 66 18.04 14.05 2.68
CA ALA A 66 16.63 13.86 2.31
C ALA A 66 15.76 13.25 3.44
N GLY A 67 16.33 12.96 4.61
CA GLY A 67 15.62 12.34 5.74
C GLY A 67 15.29 10.85 5.55
N LYS A 68 15.82 10.23 4.48
CA LYS A 68 15.60 8.82 4.18
C LYS A 68 16.47 7.95 5.09
N PRO A 69 15.96 6.79 5.57
CA PRO A 69 16.74 5.91 6.42
C PRO A 69 17.93 5.31 5.67
N VAL A 70 19.12 5.41 6.27
CA VAL A 70 20.37 4.83 5.74
C VAL A 70 20.99 3.94 6.82
N SER A 71 21.37 2.71 6.43
CA SER A 71 22.16 1.80 7.26
C SER A 71 23.57 1.70 6.71
N VAL A 72 24.57 1.89 7.57
CA VAL A 72 25.98 1.79 7.19
C VAL A 72 26.60 0.60 7.92
N LEU A 73 27.06 -0.39 7.16
CA LEU A 73 27.59 -1.65 7.67
C LEU A 73 29.03 -1.84 7.20
N VAL A 74 29.94 -2.11 8.13
CA VAL A 74 31.37 -2.22 7.86
C VAL A 74 31.82 -3.66 8.11
N ASN A 75 32.47 -4.25 7.12
CA ASN A 75 33.05 -5.57 7.30
C ASN A 75 34.32 -5.48 8.17
N THR A 76 34.33 -6.23 9.27
CA THR A 76 35.46 -6.39 10.19
C THR A 76 36.00 -7.83 10.22
N GLY A 77 35.56 -8.65 9.26
CA GLY A 77 36.00 -10.03 9.12
C GLY A 77 37.50 -10.16 8.82
N PRO A 78 38.08 -11.35 9.07
CA PRO A 78 39.49 -11.63 8.81
C PRO A 78 39.87 -11.36 7.36
N ARG A 79 41.04 -10.76 7.13
CA ARG A 79 41.55 -10.43 5.78
C ARG A 79 43.05 -10.60 5.66
N ALA A 80 43.51 -10.72 4.42
CA ALA A 80 44.93 -10.73 4.11
C ALA A 80 45.57 -9.37 4.46
N PRO A 81 46.87 -9.34 4.82
CA PRO A 81 47.59 -8.09 5.03
C PRO A 81 47.53 -7.20 3.78
N LEU A 82 47.24 -5.91 3.98
CA LEU A 82 47.19 -4.91 2.92
C LEU A 82 48.58 -4.27 2.73
N SER A 83 48.89 -3.86 1.50
CA SER A 83 50.12 -3.14 1.17
C SER A 83 49.90 -2.14 0.03
N GLY A 84 50.82 -1.17 -0.09
CA GLY A 84 50.77 -0.12 -1.12
C GLY A 84 49.46 0.67 -1.09
N SER A 85 48.88 0.92 -2.27
CA SER A 85 47.64 1.69 -2.42
C SER A 85 46.44 1.08 -1.71
N ALA A 86 46.42 -0.24 -1.48
CA ALA A 86 45.34 -0.89 -0.73
C ALA A 86 45.36 -0.50 0.76
N LEU A 87 46.55 -0.29 1.32
CA LEU A 87 46.69 0.21 2.69
C LEU A 87 46.25 1.68 2.81
N GLU A 88 46.62 2.50 1.83
CA GLU A 88 46.21 3.91 1.75
C GLU A 88 44.68 4.04 1.64
N GLU A 89 44.04 3.25 0.78
CA GLU A 89 42.58 3.21 0.64
C GLU A 89 41.89 2.79 1.94
N ARG A 90 42.46 1.83 2.67
CA ARG A 90 41.93 1.39 3.96
C ARG A 90 42.07 2.47 5.02
N GLN A 91 43.17 3.22 5.01
CA GLN A 91 43.36 4.34 5.92
C GLN A 91 42.32 5.45 5.64
N ARG A 92 42.14 5.84 4.38
CA ARG A 92 41.09 6.78 3.97
C ARG A 92 39.69 6.34 4.43
N LEU A 93 39.36 5.07 4.24
CA LEU A 93 38.09 4.51 4.71
C LEU A 93 37.96 4.60 6.23
N THR A 94 39.03 4.32 6.97
CA THR A 94 39.04 4.37 8.44
C THR A 94 38.80 5.78 8.95
N GLU A 95 39.45 6.77 8.35
CA GLU A 95 39.27 8.20 8.67
C GLU A 95 37.84 8.67 8.37
N TYR A 96 37.32 8.34 7.19
CA TYR A 96 35.93 8.62 6.82
C TYR A 96 34.92 8.02 7.80
N LEU A 97 35.07 6.73 8.13
CA LEU A 97 34.18 6.05 9.07
C LEU A 97 34.26 6.64 10.49
N ALA A 98 35.44 7.11 10.90
CA ALA A 98 35.60 7.77 12.19
C ALA A 98 34.81 9.08 12.27
N GLU A 99 34.81 9.89 11.21
CA GLU A 99 33.98 11.09 11.14
C GLU A 99 32.48 10.76 11.02
N LEU A 100 32.12 9.75 10.21
CA LEU A 100 30.74 9.34 10.03
C LEU A 100 30.12 8.84 11.33
N ARG A 101 30.87 8.07 12.14
CA ARG A 101 30.42 7.58 13.46
C ARG A 101 30.08 8.68 14.46
N LYS A 102 30.59 9.91 14.27
CA LYS A 102 30.21 11.07 15.10
C LYS A 102 28.80 11.57 14.80
N LYS A 103 28.27 11.25 13.62
CA LYS A 103 27.00 11.78 13.08
C LYS A 103 25.95 10.70 12.84
N ALA A 104 26.36 9.44 12.68
CA ALA A 104 25.49 8.33 12.33
C ALA A 104 25.89 7.04 13.08
N LEU A 105 24.91 6.16 13.26
CA LEU A 105 25.16 4.79 13.73
C LEU A 105 25.76 3.97 12.59
N VAL A 106 26.92 3.39 12.85
CA VAL A 106 27.62 2.50 11.93
C VAL A 106 27.81 1.17 12.64
N PHE A 107 27.35 0.08 12.03
CA PHE A 107 27.48 -1.26 12.59
C PHE A 107 28.59 -2.04 11.92
N ASP A 108 29.22 -2.93 12.67
CA ASP A 108 30.27 -3.80 12.20
C ASP A 108 29.74 -5.22 12.05
N TYR A 109 30.19 -5.93 11.01
CA TYR A 109 29.87 -7.34 10.83
C TYR A 109 31.14 -8.13 10.48
N ALA A 110 31.36 -9.25 11.15
CA ALA A 110 32.51 -10.11 10.89
C ALA A 110 32.13 -11.31 10.00
N GLN A 111 30.88 -11.74 10.09
CA GLN A 111 30.34 -12.90 9.38
C GLN A 111 28.97 -12.59 8.77
N VAL A 112 28.53 -13.43 7.85
CA VAL A 112 27.26 -13.25 7.11
C VAL A 112 26.05 -13.24 8.06
N GLY A 113 26.08 -14.01 9.16
CA GLY A 113 25.00 -14.02 10.15
C GLY A 113 24.76 -12.65 10.79
N ASP A 114 25.83 -11.93 11.13
CA ASP A 114 25.74 -10.58 11.69
C ASP A 114 25.13 -9.61 10.68
N LEU A 115 25.59 -9.68 9.42
CA LEU A 115 25.06 -8.87 8.31
C LEU A 115 23.55 -9.07 8.13
N VAL A 116 23.09 -10.32 8.11
CA VAL A 116 21.67 -10.66 8.00
C VAL A 116 20.89 -10.13 9.20
N GLY A 117 21.44 -10.24 10.41
CA GLY A 117 20.82 -9.67 11.62
C GLY A 117 20.63 -8.16 11.54
N HIS A 118 21.68 -7.42 11.15
CA HIS A 118 21.62 -5.98 10.96
C HIS A 118 20.61 -5.57 9.88
N LEU A 119 20.60 -6.30 8.76
CA LEU A 119 19.67 -6.08 7.66
C LEU A 119 18.21 -6.28 8.10
N ASN A 120 17.92 -7.39 8.76
CA ASN A 120 16.57 -7.69 9.24
C ASN A 120 16.06 -6.64 10.23
N ASN A 121 16.92 -6.21 11.17
CA ASN A 121 16.57 -5.16 12.13
C ASN A 121 16.28 -3.83 11.43
N PHE A 122 17.12 -3.45 10.46
CA PHE A 122 16.95 -2.22 9.69
C PHE A 122 15.65 -2.24 8.86
N LEU A 123 15.41 -3.30 8.10
CA LEU A 123 14.21 -3.46 7.28
C LEU A 123 12.94 -3.54 8.12
N SER A 124 12.96 -4.21 9.27
CA SER A 124 11.81 -4.27 10.19
C SER A 124 11.44 -2.89 10.71
N ARG A 125 12.44 -2.08 11.09
CA ARG A 125 12.22 -0.71 11.55
C ARG A 125 11.72 0.20 10.43
N ALA A 126 12.29 0.06 9.23
CA ALA A 126 11.83 0.80 8.06
C ALA A 126 10.37 0.46 7.73
N THR A 127 10.00 -0.81 7.79
CA THR A 127 8.62 -1.28 7.55
C THR A 127 7.63 -0.63 8.51
N GLY A 128 7.95 -0.58 9.80
CA GLY A 128 7.09 0.09 10.78
C GLY A 128 6.88 1.58 10.47
N ARG A 129 7.92 2.28 10.02
CA ARG A 129 7.82 3.69 9.61
C ARG A 129 6.94 3.86 8.38
N PHE A 130 7.14 3.06 7.33
CA PHE A 130 6.33 3.16 6.11
C PHE A 130 4.86 2.81 6.36
N GLN A 131 4.57 1.84 7.23
CA GLN A 131 3.21 1.56 7.65
C GLN A 131 2.57 2.74 8.38
N GLN A 132 3.30 3.39 9.29
CA GLN A 132 2.80 4.60 9.96
C GLN A 132 2.49 5.72 8.98
N VAL A 133 3.41 6.04 8.07
CA VAL A 133 3.19 7.07 7.04
C VAL A 133 2.00 6.73 6.15
N ALA A 134 1.84 5.46 5.75
CA ALA A 134 0.70 5.03 4.95
C ALA A 134 -0.62 5.13 5.71
N GLU A 135 -0.64 4.78 7.00
CA GLU A 135 -1.83 4.90 7.85
C GLU A 135 -2.17 6.38 8.16
N GLU A 136 -1.17 7.23 8.36
CA GLU A 136 -1.36 8.68 8.52
C GLU A 136 -1.91 9.31 7.24
N ALA A 137 -1.34 8.98 6.08
CA ALA A 137 -1.83 9.44 4.79
C ALA A 137 -3.28 9.00 4.54
N LYS A 138 -3.63 7.74 4.86
CA LYS A 138 -5.03 7.29 4.81
C LYS A 138 -5.92 8.08 5.77
N LYS A 139 -5.44 8.37 6.99
CA LYS A 139 -6.20 9.11 8.00
C LYS A 139 -6.46 10.55 7.58
N GLU A 140 -5.48 11.22 6.96
CA GLU A 140 -5.63 12.56 6.40
C GLU A 140 -6.59 12.57 5.20
N GLN A 141 -6.47 11.58 4.32
CA GLN A 141 -7.24 11.52 3.08
C GLN A 141 -8.69 11.06 3.28
N PHE A 142 -8.96 10.21 4.29
CA PHE A 142 -10.29 9.67 4.59
C PHE A 142 -10.83 10.08 5.97
N GLY A 143 -10.20 11.04 6.66
CA GLY A 143 -10.64 11.52 7.98
C GLY A 143 -10.67 10.45 9.08
N GLY A 144 -9.89 9.36 8.91
CA GLY A 144 -9.92 8.20 9.81
C GLY A 144 -11.06 7.21 9.57
N MET A 145 -11.78 7.32 8.45
CA MET A 145 -12.77 6.34 8.02
C MET A 145 -12.08 5.28 7.14
N ASP A 146 -12.22 4.00 7.47
CA ASP A 146 -11.76 2.93 6.58
C ASP A 146 -12.69 2.91 5.35
N PRO A 147 -12.16 3.02 4.11
CA PRO A 147 -12.99 3.05 2.90
C PRO A 147 -13.81 1.77 2.69
N SER A 148 -13.47 0.69 3.38
CA SER A 148 -14.23 -0.56 3.38
C SER A 148 -15.27 -0.64 4.50
N ASP A 149 -15.24 0.26 5.49
CA ASP A 149 -16.15 0.33 6.62
C ASP A 149 -17.48 0.99 6.22
N GLY A 150 -18.57 0.23 6.31
CA GLY A 150 -19.91 0.73 6.05
C GLY A 150 -20.92 -0.35 5.67
N VAL A 151 -22.05 0.06 5.10
CA VAL A 151 -23.05 -0.85 4.55
C VAL A 151 -23.03 -0.77 3.03
N TRP A 152 -22.66 -1.85 2.34
CA TRP A 152 -22.43 -1.83 0.89
C TRP A 152 -23.56 -2.53 0.12
N PRO A 153 -24.18 -1.87 -0.87
CA PRO A 153 -25.19 -2.48 -1.72
C PRO A 153 -24.56 -3.26 -2.87
N ARG A 154 -25.12 -4.42 -3.19
CA ARG A 154 -24.79 -5.19 -4.41
C ARG A 154 -26.01 -5.94 -4.92
N ALA A 155 -26.05 -6.22 -6.22
CA ALA A 155 -27.06 -7.11 -6.79
C ALA A 155 -26.55 -8.55 -6.80
N GLU A 156 -27.39 -9.48 -6.38
CA GLU A 156 -27.18 -10.92 -6.56
C GLU A 156 -28.24 -11.50 -7.49
N VAL A 157 -27.85 -12.45 -8.33
CA VAL A 157 -28.75 -13.25 -9.15
C VAL A 157 -28.80 -14.68 -8.65
N SER A 158 -29.99 -15.20 -8.43
CA SER A 158 -30.25 -16.62 -8.22
C SER A 158 -30.94 -17.20 -9.45
N GLU A 159 -30.37 -18.25 -10.03
CA GLU A 159 -30.97 -18.99 -11.14
C GLU A 159 -31.65 -20.26 -10.62
N SER A 160 -32.93 -20.42 -10.97
CA SER A 160 -33.70 -21.61 -10.66
C SER A 160 -34.40 -22.12 -11.92
N GLN A 161 -34.61 -23.44 -12.02
CA GLN A 161 -35.42 -24.00 -13.09
C GLN A 161 -36.83 -24.28 -12.55
N ARG A 162 -37.86 -23.77 -13.24
CA ARG A 162 -39.25 -24.07 -12.91
C ARG A 162 -39.93 -24.68 -14.13
N ALA A 163 -40.64 -25.78 -13.91
CA ALA A 163 -41.49 -26.39 -14.93
C ALA A 163 -42.69 -25.46 -15.21
N ASP A 164 -42.95 -25.16 -16.48
CA ASP A 164 -44.17 -24.51 -16.90
C ASP A 164 -45.38 -25.47 -16.79
N SER A 165 -46.59 -24.95 -17.03
CA SER A 165 -47.83 -25.76 -17.01
C SER A 165 -47.86 -26.88 -18.05
N LYS A 166 -46.85 -26.98 -18.93
CA LYS A 166 -46.65 -28.04 -19.93
C LYS A 166 -45.40 -28.89 -19.63
N GLY A 167 -44.83 -28.79 -18.43
CA GLY A 167 -43.70 -29.59 -17.96
C GLY A 167 -42.33 -29.18 -18.53
N ARG A 168 -42.23 -28.07 -19.28
CA ARG A 168 -40.95 -27.60 -19.83
C ARG A 168 -40.20 -26.80 -18.77
N MET A 169 -38.94 -27.15 -18.55
CA MET A 169 -38.06 -26.42 -17.64
C MET A 169 -37.68 -25.07 -18.28
N LYS A 170 -38.09 -23.96 -17.65
CA LYS A 170 -37.66 -22.61 -18.06
C LYS A 170 -36.70 -22.04 -17.03
N PRO A 171 -35.59 -21.42 -17.47
CA PRO A 171 -34.70 -20.71 -16.56
C PRO A 171 -35.45 -19.49 -15.99
N ARG A 172 -35.38 -19.33 -14.67
CA ARG A 172 -35.93 -18.18 -13.96
C ARG A 172 -34.81 -17.54 -13.14
N ARG A 173 -34.45 -16.32 -13.52
CA ARG A 173 -33.56 -15.44 -12.75
C ARG A 173 -34.38 -14.68 -11.71
N LYS A 174 -33.88 -14.63 -10.48
CA LYS A 174 -34.38 -13.75 -9.42
C LYS A 174 -33.24 -12.85 -9.00
N TRP A 175 -33.45 -11.55 -9.14
CA TRP A 175 -32.52 -10.55 -8.67
C TRP A 175 -32.86 -10.16 -7.23
N SER A 176 -31.82 -9.92 -6.44
CA SER A 176 -31.94 -9.41 -5.08
C SER A 176 -30.95 -8.27 -4.87
N LEU A 177 -31.38 -7.20 -4.21
CA LEU A 177 -30.48 -6.25 -3.58
C LEU A 177 -29.98 -6.85 -2.28
N VAL A 178 -28.67 -6.84 -2.07
CA VAL A 178 -28.01 -7.29 -0.86
C VAL A 178 -27.28 -6.10 -0.25
N LEU A 179 -27.59 -5.80 1.00
CA LEU A 179 -26.86 -4.83 1.82
C LEU A 179 -25.96 -5.60 2.76
N HIS A 180 -24.64 -5.46 2.61
CA HIS A 180 -23.66 -6.13 3.46
C HIS A 180 -23.04 -5.15 4.44
N ASN A 181 -23.16 -5.41 5.73
CA ASN A 181 -22.53 -4.59 6.76
C ASN A 181 -21.08 -5.05 6.98
N THR A 182 -20.12 -4.30 6.47
CA THR A 182 -18.68 -4.51 6.69
C THR A 182 -18.15 -3.69 7.87
N SER A 183 -19.00 -2.92 8.54
CA SER A 183 -18.57 -2.07 9.65
C SER A 183 -18.22 -2.86 10.91
N SER A 184 -17.44 -2.21 11.76
CA SER A 184 -16.99 -2.79 13.04
C SER A 184 -18.10 -3.00 14.08
N GLY A 185 -19.33 -2.53 13.80
CA GLY A 185 -20.46 -2.67 14.71
C GLY A 185 -21.81 -2.79 14.01
N PRO A 186 -22.92 -2.87 14.76
CA PRO A 186 -24.25 -2.87 14.18
C PRO A 186 -24.52 -1.58 13.40
N ALA A 187 -25.08 -1.73 12.20
CA ALA A 187 -25.61 -0.62 11.42
C ALA A 187 -27.12 -0.53 11.68
N SER A 188 -27.56 0.53 12.36
CA SER A 188 -28.97 0.77 12.68
C SER A 188 -29.59 1.77 11.71
N ASP A 189 -30.92 1.88 11.70
CA ASP A 189 -31.68 2.79 10.83
C ASP A 189 -31.25 2.71 9.36
N VAL A 190 -30.96 1.48 8.89
CA VAL A 190 -30.47 1.27 7.53
C VAL A 190 -31.59 1.59 6.55
N ASP A 191 -31.30 2.40 5.55
CA ASP A 191 -32.17 2.63 4.41
C ASP A 191 -31.33 2.84 3.14
N PHE A 192 -31.98 2.81 1.97
CA PHE A 192 -31.32 3.04 0.71
C PHE A 192 -32.22 3.74 -0.31
N ALA A 193 -31.59 4.41 -1.25
CA ALA A 193 -32.23 5.04 -2.39
C ALA A 193 -31.45 4.75 -3.67
N PHE A 194 -32.17 4.53 -4.77
CA PHE A 194 -31.59 4.43 -6.10
C PHE A 194 -31.59 5.80 -6.77
N GLU A 195 -30.44 6.22 -7.28
CA GLU A 195 -30.26 7.48 -8.01
C GLU A 195 -30.12 7.21 -9.51
N GLY A 196 -30.75 8.04 -10.34
CA GLY A 196 -30.62 7.96 -11.80
C GLY A 196 -31.58 7.00 -12.51
N VAL A 197 -32.56 6.43 -11.81
CA VAL A 197 -33.68 5.69 -12.42
C VAL A 197 -34.66 6.70 -13.04
N LYS A 198 -34.97 6.56 -14.33
CA LYS A 198 -35.89 7.49 -15.01
C LYS A 198 -37.35 7.16 -14.70
N GLU A 199 -38.21 8.16 -14.81
CA GLU A 199 -39.65 7.99 -14.69
C GLU A 199 -40.16 6.94 -15.70
N GLY A 200 -40.79 5.88 -15.21
CA GLY A 200 -41.28 4.75 -16.01
C GLY A 200 -40.31 3.56 -16.15
N GLU A 201 -39.07 3.66 -15.67
CA GLU A 201 -38.14 2.52 -15.60
C GLU A 201 -38.37 1.72 -14.31
N LEU A 202 -38.53 0.40 -14.40
CA LEU A 202 -38.72 -0.46 -13.23
C LEU A 202 -37.37 -0.92 -12.66
N PHE A 203 -36.86 -0.25 -11.63
CA PHE A 203 -35.66 -0.67 -10.88
C PHE A 203 -35.91 -0.43 -9.39
N GLU A 204 -36.69 -1.33 -8.77
CA GLU A 204 -37.23 -1.11 -7.43
C GLU A 204 -37.12 -2.36 -6.57
N VAL A 205 -37.07 -2.19 -5.26
CA VAL A 205 -37.07 -3.29 -4.30
C VAL A 205 -38.48 -3.55 -3.81
N SER A 206 -38.89 -4.82 -3.80
CA SER A 206 -40.13 -5.25 -3.16
C SER A 206 -39.89 -5.43 -1.65
N ARG A 207 -40.32 -4.46 -0.83
CA ARG A 207 -40.29 -4.51 0.64
C ARG A 207 -41.61 -4.00 1.24
N GLU A 208 -41.85 -4.34 2.51
CA GLU A 208 -42.91 -3.69 3.30
C GLU A 208 -42.49 -2.26 3.69
N ASP A 209 -43.47 -1.37 3.84
CA ASP A 209 -43.22 0.00 4.30
C ASP A 209 -42.75 0.00 5.75
N GLY A 210 -41.59 0.60 6.02
CA GLY A 210 -41.01 0.69 7.37
C GLY A 210 -39.48 0.67 7.38
N PRO A 211 -38.85 0.88 8.54
CA PRO A 211 -37.39 0.84 8.67
C PRO A 211 -36.85 -0.57 8.44
N LEU A 212 -35.69 -0.69 7.76
CA LEU A 212 -35.06 -2.00 7.50
C LEU A 212 -34.50 -2.68 8.77
N GLY A 213 -34.47 -1.96 9.89
CA GLY A 213 -33.94 -2.43 11.15
C GLY A 213 -32.42 -2.30 11.24
N THR A 214 -31.81 -3.19 12.03
CA THR A 214 -30.36 -3.20 12.26
C THR A 214 -29.70 -4.38 11.57
N ILE A 215 -28.61 -4.15 10.83
CA ILE A 215 -27.79 -5.20 10.23
C ILE A 215 -26.57 -5.42 11.14
N PRO A 216 -26.39 -6.60 11.77
CA PRO A 216 -25.22 -6.88 12.58
C PRO A 216 -23.91 -6.85 11.76
N PRO A 217 -22.75 -6.65 12.39
CA PRO A 217 -21.47 -6.63 11.69
C PRO A 217 -21.21 -7.97 10.99
N GLY A 218 -20.78 -7.93 9.73
CA GLY A 218 -20.53 -9.08 8.87
C GLY A 218 -21.78 -9.79 8.34
N GLN A 219 -22.99 -9.30 8.64
CA GLN A 219 -24.25 -9.87 8.16
C GLN A 219 -24.78 -9.14 6.93
N GLU A 220 -25.80 -9.75 6.31
CA GLU A 220 -26.43 -9.25 5.10
C GLU A 220 -27.95 -9.13 5.26
N ALA A 221 -28.52 -8.05 4.73
CA ALA A 221 -29.96 -7.94 4.48
C ALA A 221 -30.22 -8.14 2.98
N ARG A 222 -31.26 -8.91 2.64
CA ARG A 222 -31.55 -9.32 1.26
C ARG A 222 -32.98 -8.96 0.89
N PHE A 223 -33.16 -8.26 -0.23
CA PHE A 223 -34.47 -7.81 -0.70
C PHE A 223 -34.70 -8.18 -2.16
N PRO A 224 -35.88 -8.68 -2.55
CA PRO A 224 -36.18 -8.96 -3.95
C PRO A 224 -36.13 -7.69 -4.80
N LEU A 225 -35.38 -7.73 -5.91
CA LEU A 225 -35.28 -6.63 -6.87
C LEU A 225 -36.23 -6.90 -8.05
N LEU A 226 -37.13 -5.95 -8.30
CA LEU A 226 -38.09 -5.95 -9.39
C LEU A 226 -37.48 -5.23 -10.60
N LEU A 227 -37.34 -5.96 -11.70
CA LEU A 227 -36.80 -5.48 -12.97
C LEU A 227 -37.77 -5.83 -14.10
N ALA A 228 -37.88 -4.93 -15.08
CA ALA A 228 -38.63 -5.14 -16.33
C ALA A 228 -37.67 -5.20 -17.53
N ALA A 229 -38.21 -5.58 -18.68
CA ALA A 229 -37.47 -5.44 -19.93
C ALA A 229 -37.24 -3.95 -20.21
N GLY A 230 -35.97 -3.56 -20.40
CA GLY A 230 -35.59 -2.15 -20.60
C GLY A 230 -35.13 -1.43 -19.33
N SER A 231 -35.15 -2.08 -18.15
CA SER A 231 -34.58 -1.51 -16.93
C SER A 231 -33.09 -1.19 -17.09
N PRO A 232 -32.59 -0.14 -16.41
CA PRO A 232 -31.18 0.19 -16.41
C PRO A 232 -30.34 -0.99 -15.88
N LYS A 233 -29.20 -1.25 -16.51
CA LYS A 233 -28.27 -2.33 -16.12
C LYS A 233 -27.32 -1.93 -14.98
N ALA A 234 -27.27 -0.63 -14.67
CA ALA A 234 -26.41 -0.05 -13.67
C ALA A 234 -27.10 1.18 -13.09
N VAL A 235 -27.24 1.21 -11.77
CA VAL A 235 -27.89 2.30 -11.03
C VAL A 235 -27.07 2.58 -9.78
N ASP A 236 -26.86 3.85 -9.45
CA ASP A 236 -26.18 4.19 -8.21
C ASP A 236 -27.13 3.98 -7.03
N CYS A 237 -26.67 3.22 -6.05
CA CYS A 237 -27.40 2.97 -4.82
C CYS A 237 -26.68 3.70 -3.69
N VAL A 238 -27.43 4.57 -3.03
CA VAL A 238 -27.01 5.28 -1.83
C VAL A 238 -27.61 4.55 -0.64
N VAL A 239 -26.77 4.14 0.30
CA VAL A 239 -27.21 3.51 1.56
C VAL A 239 -26.90 4.46 2.69
N THR A 240 -27.87 4.70 3.57
CA THR A 240 -27.73 5.51 4.79
C THR A 240 -27.92 4.61 6.01
N TRP A 241 -27.11 4.80 7.05
CA TRP A 241 -27.25 4.08 8.32
C TRP A 241 -26.70 4.89 9.49
N THR A 242 -27.08 4.53 10.70
CA THR A 242 -26.53 5.04 11.96
C THR A 242 -25.45 4.08 12.46
N ASP A 243 -24.24 4.59 12.68
CA ASP A 243 -23.13 3.80 13.25
C ASP A 243 -23.25 3.62 14.78
N VAL A 244 -22.33 2.84 15.36
CA VAL A 244 -22.30 2.58 16.82
C VAL A 244 -22.08 3.82 17.69
N THR A 245 -21.59 4.91 17.09
CA THR A 245 -21.40 6.20 17.78
C THR A 245 -22.67 7.07 17.73
N GLY A 246 -23.70 6.63 17.01
CA GLY A 246 -24.92 7.39 16.75
C GLY A 246 -24.78 8.38 15.59
N ALA A 247 -23.69 8.33 14.83
CA ALA A 247 -23.49 9.21 13.68
C ALA A 247 -24.17 8.63 12.44
N VAL A 248 -24.89 9.48 11.69
CA VAL A 248 -25.45 9.10 10.39
C VAL A 248 -24.33 9.05 9.36
N ARG A 249 -24.23 7.92 8.67
CA ARG A 249 -23.24 7.61 7.63
C ARG A 249 -23.95 7.29 6.32
N GLN A 250 -23.17 7.38 5.25
CA GLN A 250 -23.63 7.11 3.89
C GLN A 250 -22.53 6.42 3.08
N THR A 251 -22.92 5.46 2.25
CA THR A 251 -22.09 4.82 1.22
C THR A 251 -22.82 4.97 -0.11
N ARG A 252 -22.05 4.96 -1.18
CA ARG A 252 -22.56 4.96 -2.55
C ARG A 252 -21.83 3.91 -3.35
N ALA A 253 -22.58 3.06 -4.05
CA ALA A 253 -22.00 2.12 -5.01
C ALA A 253 -22.96 1.85 -6.16
N THR A 254 -22.41 1.56 -7.34
CA THR A 254 -23.20 1.19 -8.52
C THR A 254 -23.64 -0.27 -8.43
N VAL A 255 -24.95 -0.49 -8.38
CA VAL A 255 -25.59 -1.81 -8.41
C VAL A 255 -25.81 -2.21 -9.86
N ARG A 256 -25.33 -3.40 -10.26
CA ARG A 256 -25.37 -3.88 -11.66
C ARG A 256 -26.16 -5.17 -11.81
N THR A 257 -27.06 -5.22 -12.80
CA THR A 257 -27.95 -6.36 -13.10
C THR A 257 -27.82 -6.82 -14.55
#